data_AF-A0A3N9NI58-F1
#
_entry.id   AF-A0A3N9NI58-F1
#
_cell.length_a   1.000
_cell.length_b   1.000
_cell.length_c   1.000
_cell.angle_alpha   90.00
_cell.angle_beta   90.00
_cell.angle_gamma   90.00
#
_symmetry.space_group_name_H-M   'P 1'
#
loop_
_entity.id
_entity.type
_entity.pdbx_description
1 polymer ?
#
loop_
_entity_poly.entity_id
_entity_poly.type
_entity_poly.pdbx_seq_one_letter_code
_entity_poly.pdbx_strand_id
1 'polypeptide(L)' 'MSKHVLIFAILSLTTTLRAQEWQLVWSDEFDGDRVDESKWEFMLGDGTAYGLPRGWGNNELQCYRRENAVVADG' A
#
# COMPACT_ATOMS: atom_id res chain seq x y z
N MET A 1 -6.79 56.92 9.11
CA MET A 1 -6.78 55.44 9.12
C MET A 1 -5.45 54.97 9.66
N SER A 2 -5.45 54.34 10.85
CA SER A 2 -4.22 53.98 11.57
C SER A 2 -3.53 52.77 10.93
N LYS A 3 -2.24 52.94 10.61
CA LYS A 3 -1.32 51.96 10.00
C LYS A 3 -1.24 50.65 10.79
N HIS A 4 -1.59 50.71 12.07
CA HIS A 4 -1.59 49.59 13.01
C HIS A 4 -2.78 48.64 12.84
N VAL A 5 -3.89 49.11 12.26
CA VAL A 5 -5.07 48.26 11.99
C VAL A 5 -4.79 47.30 10.83
N LEU A 6 -3.95 47.71 9.87
CA LEU A 6 -3.64 46.91 8.68
C LEU A 6 -2.68 45.75 8.97
N ILE A 7 -1.78 45.90 9.95
CA ILE A 7 -0.79 44.85 10.32
C ILE A 7 -1.46 43.72 11.13
N PHE A 8 -2.47 44.02 11.94
CA PHE A 8 -3.21 42.99 12.68
C PHE A 8 -4.11 42.12 11.80
N ALA A 9 -4.59 42.64 10.67
CA ALA A 9 -5.45 41.90 9.74
C ALA A 9 -4.69 40.88 8.87
N ILE A 10 -3.37 41.00 8.76
CA ILE A 10 -2.53 40.10 7.93
C ILE A 10 -2.02 38.89 8.74
N LEU A 11 -1.98 38.98 10.08
CA LEU A 11 -1.49 37.90 10.95
C LEU A 11 -2.56 36.83 11.26
N SER A 12 -3.84 37.14 11.07
CA SER A 12 -4.97 36.24 11.30
C SER A 12 -5.30 35.35 10.10
N LEU A 13 -4.56 35.46 8.99
CA LEU A 13 -4.73 34.66 7.78
C LEU A 13 -3.60 33.64 7.62
N THR A 14 -3.17 33.00 8.71
CA THR A 14 -2.46 31.71 8.61
C THR A 14 -3.52 30.61 8.58
N THR A 15 -4.14 30.45 7.42
CA THR A 15 -4.90 29.23 7.12
C THR A 15 -3.97 28.04 7.35
N THR A 16 -4.23 27.29 8.41
CA THR A 16 -3.54 26.04 8.70
C THR A 16 -3.84 25.08 7.56
N LEU A 17 -2.88 24.88 6.65
CA LEU A 17 -2.88 23.73 5.76
C LEU A 17 -2.79 22.49 6.65
N ARG A 18 -3.94 21.92 7.04
CA ARG A 18 -3.95 20.60 7.68
C ARG A 18 -3.68 19.57 6.60
N ALA A 19 -2.49 18.97 6.64
CA ALA A 19 -2.27 17.73 5.92
C ALA A 19 -3.26 16.68 6.44
N GLN A 20 -3.66 15.76 5.57
CA GLN A 20 -4.47 14.62 5.99
C GLN A 20 -3.67 13.77 6.99
N GLU A 21 -4.25 13.54 8.17
CA GLU A 21 -3.69 12.61 9.14
C GLU A 21 -4.07 11.19 8.69
N TRP A 22 -3.06 10.32 8.58
CA TRP A 22 -3.25 8.91 8.23
C TRP A 22 -3.36 8.09 9.51
N GLN A 23 -4.32 7.17 9.53
CA GLN A 23 -4.43 6.14 10.54
C GLN A 23 -4.16 4.79 9.89
N LEU A 24 -3.28 3.99 10.50
CA LEU A 24 -3.07 2.61 10.09
C LEU A 24 -4.34 1.79 10.37
N VAL A 25 -4.90 1.16 9.35
CA VAL A 25 -6.13 0.33 9.46
C VAL A 25 -5.89 -1.14 9.17
N TRP A 26 -4.74 -1.49 8.59
CA TRP A 26 -4.34 -2.86 8.29
C TRP A 26 -2.82 -2.93 8.15
N SER A 27 -2.23 -4.00 8.67
CA SER A 27 -0.84 -4.35 8.41
C SER A 27 -0.63 -5.87 8.52
N ASP A 28 0.47 -6.33 7.94
CA ASP A 28 1.02 -7.66 8.17
C ASP A 28 2.53 -7.51 8.32
N GLU A 29 3.04 -7.75 9.51
CA GLU A 29 4.46 -7.57 9.84
C GLU A 29 5.30 -8.82 9.51
N PHE A 30 4.65 -9.91 9.09
CA PHE A 30 5.30 -11.18 8.77
C PHE A 30 6.14 -11.78 9.93
N ASP A 31 5.80 -11.49 11.18
CA ASP A 31 6.46 -12.04 12.37
C ASP A 31 6.25 -13.57 12.57
N GLY A 32 5.43 -14.21 11.73
CA GLY A 32 5.11 -15.64 11.79
C GLY A 32 6.19 -16.54 11.19
N ASP A 33 5.94 -17.86 11.18
CA ASP A 33 6.82 -18.86 10.55
C ASP A 33 6.42 -19.17 9.08
N ARG A 34 5.34 -18.56 8.61
CA ARG A 34 4.73 -18.78 7.29
C ARG A 34 3.87 -17.60 6.89
N VAL A 35 3.53 -17.55 5.60
CA VAL A 35 2.52 -16.61 5.08
C VAL A 35 1.16 -16.89 5.73
N ASP A 36 0.51 -15.85 6.24
CA ASP A 36 -0.84 -15.94 6.79
C ASP A 36 -1.88 -16.05 5.66
N GLU A 37 -2.35 -17.27 5.39
CA GLU A 37 -3.35 -17.55 4.36
C GLU A 37 -4.77 -17.04 4.72
N SER A 38 -4.98 -16.45 5.90
CA SER A 38 -6.19 -15.68 6.17
C SER A 38 -6.13 -14.26 5.59
N LYS A 39 -4.93 -13.78 5.27
CA LYS A 39 -4.65 -12.46 4.68
C LYS A 39 -4.24 -12.55 3.20
N TRP A 40 -3.53 -13.61 2.82
CA TRP A 40 -2.93 -13.78 1.50
C TRP A 40 -3.43 -15.04 0.79
N GLU A 41 -3.48 -14.99 -0.54
CA GLU A 41 -3.75 -16.15 -1.39
C GLU A 41 -2.59 -16.34 -2.38
N PHE A 42 -2.13 -17.58 -2.56
CA PHE A 42 -1.12 -17.92 -3.55
C PHE A 42 -1.75 -18.17 -4.91
N MET A 43 -1.43 -17.32 -5.87
CA MET A 43 -1.71 -17.59 -7.28
C MET A 43 -0.70 -18.60 -7.80
N LEU A 44 -1.19 -19.60 -8.53
CA LEU A 44 -0.36 -20.71 -9.02
C LEU A 44 -0.38 -20.79 -10.54
N GLY A 45 0.75 -21.20 -11.12
CA GLY A 45 0.86 -21.46 -12.55
C GLY A 45 1.20 -20.23 -13.39
N ASP A 46 0.80 -20.28 -14.66
CA ASP A 46 1.11 -19.32 -15.72
C ASP A 46 -0.10 -18.45 -16.11
N GLY A 47 -1.14 -18.42 -15.26
CA GLY A 47 -2.39 -17.67 -15.48
C GLY A 47 -3.48 -18.44 -16.23
N THR A 48 -3.17 -19.60 -16.84
CA THR A 48 -4.15 -20.37 -17.62
C THR A 48 -5.33 -20.90 -16.79
N ALA A 49 -5.10 -21.24 -15.52
CA ALA A 49 -6.15 -21.66 -14.60
C ALA A 49 -7.19 -20.56 -14.32
N TYR A 50 -6.84 -19.30 -14.57
CA TYR A 50 -7.69 -18.12 -14.38
C TYR A 50 -8.26 -17.58 -15.70
N GLY A 51 -8.20 -18.36 -16.78
CA GLY A 51 -8.75 -17.99 -18.08
C GLY A 51 -7.92 -16.98 -18.86
N LEU A 52 -6.68 -16.72 -18.44
CA LEU A 52 -5.76 -15.84 -19.18
C LEU A 52 -4.95 -16.64 -20.20
N PRO A 53 -4.50 -16.00 -21.29
CA PRO A 53 -3.41 -16.55 -22.10
C PRO A 53 -2.20 -16.87 -21.21
N ARG A 54 -1.46 -17.93 -21.55
CA ARG A 54 -0.22 -18.29 -20.86
C ARG A 54 0.68 -17.07 -20.70
N GLY A 55 1.23 -16.94 -19.50
CA GLY A 55 2.06 -15.82 -19.09
C GLY A 55 1.22 -14.63 -18.64
N TRP A 56 0.18 -14.89 -17.83
CA TRP A 56 -0.61 -13.89 -17.09
C TRP A 56 -1.17 -12.73 -17.92
N GLY A 57 -1.34 -12.92 -19.24
CA GLY A 57 -1.80 -11.88 -20.17
C GLY A 57 -0.73 -10.89 -20.62
N ASN A 58 0.52 -11.07 -20.23
CA ASN A 58 1.65 -10.17 -20.53
C ASN A 58 2.93 -10.91 -20.95
N ASN A 59 2.81 -12.14 -21.46
CA ASN A 59 3.93 -13.00 -21.90
C ASN A 59 4.97 -13.29 -20.81
N GLU A 60 4.53 -13.33 -19.55
CA GLU A 60 5.36 -13.78 -18.45
C GLU A 60 5.88 -15.22 -18.68
N LEU A 61 7.17 -15.44 -18.37
CA LEU A 61 7.81 -16.75 -18.52
C LEU A 61 7.77 -17.58 -17.23
N GLN A 62 7.52 -16.91 -16.11
CA GLN A 62 7.45 -17.54 -14.80
C GLN A 62 6.19 -18.39 -14.65
N CYS A 63 6.31 -19.40 -13.79
CA CYS A 63 5.21 -20.22 -13.32
C CYS A 63 5.21 -20.07 -11.80
N TYR A 64 4.19 -19.40 -11.25
CA TYR A 64 4.13 -19.11 -9.81
C TYR A 64 3.90 -20.39 -9.01
N ARG A 65 4.66 -20.54 -7.93
CA ARG A 65 4.56 -21.67 -7.01
C ARG A 65 4.57 -21.19 -5.57
N ARG A 66 3.89 -21.94 -4.70
CA ARG A 66 3.82 -21.67 -3.27
C ARG A 66 5.21 -21.66 -2.62
N GLU A 67 6.09 -22.56 -3.05
CA GLU A 67 7.43 -22.72 -2.48
C GLU A 67 8.38 -21.57 -2.81
N ASN A 68 7.98 -20.64 -3.69
CA ASN A 68 8.76 -19.45 -3.99
C ASN A 68 8.64 -18.35 -2.93
N ALA A 69 7.71 -18.48 -1.98
CA ALA A 69 7.51 -17.54 -0.89
C ALA A 69 7.84 -18.19 0.46
N VAL A 70 8.61 -17.47 1.28
CA VAL A 70 8.98 -17.87 2.65
C VAL A 70 8.92 -16.63 3.52
N VAL A 71 8.45 -16.80 4.76
CA VAL A 71 8.58 -15.81 5.83
C VAL A 71 9.78 -16.22 6.69
N ALA A 72 10.74 -15.33 6.85
CA ALA A 72 11.93 -15.57 7.66
C ALA A 72 12.51 -14.23 8.16
N ASP A 73 13.00 -14.25 9.40
CA ASP A 73 13.69 -13.13 10.07
C ASP A 73 12.87 -11.85 10.31
N GLY A 74 11.53 -11.94 10.33
CA GLY A 74 10.61 -10.81 10.54
C GLY A 74 10.63 -9.83 9.36
#